data_AF-A0A519FGA4-F1
#
_entry.id   AF-A0A519FGA4-F1
#
_cell.length_a   1.000
_cell.length_b   1.000
_cell.length_c   1.000
_cell.angle_alpha   90.00
_cell.angle_beta   90.00
_cell.angle_gamma   90.00
#
_symmetry.space_group_name_H-M   'P 1'
#
loop_
_entity.id
_entity.type
_entity.pdbx_description
1 polymer ?
#
loop_
_entity_poly.entity_id
_entity_poly.type
_entity_poly.pdbx_seq_one_letter_code
_entity_poly.pdbx_strand_id
1 'polypeptide(L)' 'ETYRQGDGLCLETQHFPDSPNRPDFPSTVLRPGELFTSTTVHRFGLCASDSTERDS' A
#
# COMPACT_ATOMS: atom_id res chain seq x y z
N GLU A 1 19.17 4.57 19.81
CA GLU A 1 18.05 3.61 19.76
C GLU A 1 18.27 2.63 18.62
N THR A 2 18.03 1.34 18.86
CA THR A 2 18.26 0.26 17.88
C THR A 2 16.91 -0.31 17.44
N TYR A 3 16.65 -0.36 16.14
CA TYR A 3 15.45 -1.01 15.59
C TYR A 3 15.52 -2.53 15.75
N ARG A 4 14.40 -3.14 16.12
CA ARG A 4 14.20 -4.59 16.25
C ARG A 4 13.46 -5.15 15.04
N GLN A 5 13.49 -6.48 14.92
CA GLN A 5 12.70 -7.19 13.92
C GLN A 5 11.20 -6.87 14.11
N GLY A 6 10.58 -6.31 13.09
CA GLY A 6 9.14 -5.96 13.08
C GLY A 6 8.80 -4.53 13.49
N ASP A 7 9.78 -3.69 13.84
CA ASP A 7 9.53 -2.29 14.23
C ASP A 7 9.10 -1.39 13.05
N GLY A 8 9.16 -1.92 11.83
CA GLY A 8 8.77 -1.24 10.61
C GLY A 8 7.85 -2.10 9.76
N LEU A 9 7.14 -1.42 8.87
CA LEU A 9 6.31 -2.05 7.86
C LEU A 9 6.58 -1.38 6.51
N CYS A 10 6.45 -2.16 5.43
CA CYS A 10 6.51 -1.66 4.06
C CYS A 10 5.10 -1.63 3.47
N LEU A 11 4.73 -0.51 2.85
CA LEU A 11 3.51 -0.37 2.06
C LEU A 11 3.88 -0.22 0.59
N GLU A 12 4.08 -1.35 -0.09
CA GLU A 12 4.58 -1.40 -1.46
C GLU A 12 3.43 -1.67 -2.44
N THR A 13 2.79 -0.60 -2.92
CA THR A 13 1.83 -0.70 -4.02
C THR A 13 2.56 -0.96 -5.33
N GLN A 14 2.41 -2.14 -5.89
CA GLN A 14 3.07 -2.53 -7.13
C GLN A 14 2.29 -3.63 -7.85
N HIS A 15 2.74 -3.93 -9.08
CA HIS A 15 2.32 -5.13 -9.81
C HIS A 15 2.87 -6.39 -9.11
N PHE A 16 2.40 -7.56 -9.53
CA PHE A 16 2.93 -8.81 -8.98
C PHE A 16 4.45 -8.91 -9.20
N PRO A 17 5.23 -9.24 -8.16
CA PRO A 17 6.70 -9.23 -8.26
C PRO A 17 7.25 -10.12 -9.38
N ASP A 18 6.54 -11.20 -9.71
CA ASP A 18 6.97 -12.20 -10.69
C ASP A 18 6.24 -12.09 -12.05
N SER A 19 5.53 -10.99 -12.31
CA SER A 19 4.84 -10.76 -13.58
C SER A 19 5.71 -10.96 -14.83
N PRO A 20 7.00 -10.57 -14.88
CA PRO A 20 7.84 -10.80 -16.06
C PRO A 20 8.10 -12.28 -16.38
N ASN A 21 8.10 -13.17 -15.37
CA ASN A 21 8.43 -14.59 -15.54
C ASN A 21 7.18 -15.49 -15.57
N ARG A 22 6.00 -14.95 -15.27
CA ARG A 22 4.74 -15.68 -15.20
C ARG A 22 3.82 -15.19 -16.32
N PRO A 23 3.75 -15.88 -17.47
CA PRO A 23 2.97 -15.42 -18.63
C PRO A 23 1.47 -15.32 -18.34
N ASP A 24 0.99 -16.02 -17.31
CA ASP A 24 -0.42 -15.96 -16.87
C ASP A 24 -0.71 -14.76 -15.94
N PHE A 25 0.30 -14.01 -15.51
CA PHE A 25 0.12 -12.79 -14.72
C PHE A 25 -0.09 -11.58 -15.64
N PRO A 26 -0.75 -10.51 -15.16
CA PRO A 26 -0.78 -9.24 -15.86
C PRO A 26 0.64 -8.77 -16.22
N SER A 27 0.85 -8.42 -17.48
CA SER A 27 2.14 -7.91 -17.96
C SER A 27 2.46 -6.56 -17.34
N THR A 28 3.75 -6.33 -17.11
CA THR A 28 4.30 -5.04 -16.65
C THR A 28 5.06 -4.29 -17.75
N VAL A 29 4.98 -4.78 -19.00
CA VAL A 29 5.66 -4.15 -20.14
C VAL A 29 4.93 -2.89 -20.56
N LEU A 30 5.64 -1.76 -20.56
CA LEU A 30 5.20 -0.51 -21.17
C LEU A 30 5.88 -0.36 -22.55
N ARG A 31 5.09 -0.14 -23.60
CA ARG A 31 5.57 0.02 -24.98
C ARG A 31 5.69 1.48 -25.38
N PRO A 32 6.48 1.81 -26.43
CA PRO A 32 6.58 3.18 -26.93
C PRO A 32 5.20 3.77 -27.26
N GLY A 33 4.95 4.99 -26.78
CA GLY A 33 3.67 5.69 -26.97
C GLY A 33 2.60 5.36 -25.93
N GLU A 34 2.81 4.36 -25.07
CA GLU A 34 1.90 4.05 -23.97
C GLU A 34 2.15 4.98 -22.78
N LEU A 35 1.06 5.40 -22.14
CA LEU A 35 1.10 6.17 -20.91
C LEU A 35 1.06 5.23 -19.71
N PHE A 36 2.10 5.28 -18.88
CA PHE A 36 2.07 4.66 -17.57
C PHE A 36 1.46 5.61 -16.54
N THR A 37 0.48 5.13 -15.77
CA THR A 37 -0.09 5.86 -14.64
C THR A 37 -0.18 4.95 -13.43
N SER A 38 0.22 5.46 -12.26
CA SER A 38 0.02 4.80 -10.97
C SER A 38 -0.21 5.87 -9.91
N THR A 39 -1.00 5.57 -8.89
CA THR A 39 -1.29 6.50 -7.79
C THR A 39 -1.46 5.72 -6.50
N THR A 40 -0.74 6.15 -5.47
CA THR A 40 -0.81 5.59 -4.13
C THR A 40 -1.16 6.70 -3.16
N VAL A 41 -2.21 6.51 -2.38
CA VAL A 41 -2.69 7.50 -1.41
C VAL A 41 -2.75 6.84 -0.04
N HIS A 42 -1.93 7.34 0.89
CA HIS A 42 -2.03 7.01 2.31
C HIS A 42 -2.70 8.17 3.04
N ARG A 43 -3.85 7.91 3.67
CA ARG A 43 -4.58 8.90 4.46
C ARG A 43 -4.73 8.38 5.87
N PHE A 44 -4.27 9.17 6.83
CA PHE A 44 -4.40 8.89 8.25
C PHE A 44 -5.40 9.86 8.87
N GLY A 45 -6.08 9.41 9.91
CA GLY A 45 -7.05 10.20 10.66
C GLY A 45 -7.16 9.66 12.07
N LEU A 46 -7.81 10.42 12.94
CA LEU A 46 -8.13 9.98 14.29
C LEU A 46 -9.49 9.28 14.25
N CYS A 47 -9.65 8.20 15.01
CA CYS A 47 -10.99 7.78 15.43
C CYS A 47 -11.43 8.73 16.53
N ALA A 48 -12.61 9.34 16.40
CA ALA A 48 -13.23 9.98 17.55
C ALA A 48 -13.51 8.88 18.59
N SER A 49 -13.00 9.05 19.80
CA SER A 49 -13.50 8.28 20.94
C SER A 49 -14.87 8.84 21.30
N ASP A 50 -15.92 8.04 21.21
CA ASP A 50 -17.18 8.39 21.87
C ASP A 50 -16.92 8.44 23.37
N SER A 51 -16.82 9.66 23.91
CA SER A 51 -17.01 9.91 25.33
C SER A 51 -18.50 9.85 25.62
N THR A 52 -19.10 8.65 25.54
CA THR A 52 -20.40 8.42 26.16
C THR A 52 -20.14 8.30 27.65
N GLU A 53 -20.13 9.45 28.30
CA GLU A 53 -20.36 9.62 29.71
C GLU A 53 -21.60 8.77 30.06
N ARG A 54 -21.37 7.74 30.88
CA ARG A 54 -22.43 6.89 31.42
C ARG A 54 -23.08 7.73 32.51
N ASP A 55 -23.97 8.63 32.10
CA ASP A 55 -24.78 9.41 33.03
C ASP A 55 -25.54 8.42 33.92
N SER A 56 -25.31 8.56 35.22
CA SER A 56 -25.82 7.67 36.29
C SER A 56 -27.06 8.30 36.90
#